data_AF-K3ZDH5-F1
#
_entry.id   AF-K3ZDH5-F1
#
_cell.length_a   1.000
_cell.length_b   1.000
_cell.length_c   1.000
_cell.angle_alpha   90.00
_cell.angle_beta   90.00
_cell.angle_gamma   90.00
#
_symmetry.space_group_name_H-M   'P 1'
#
loop_
_entity.id
_entity.type
_entity.pdbx_description
1 polymer ?
#
loop_
_entity_poly.entity_id
_entity_poly.type
_entity_poly.pdbx_seq_one_letter_code
_entity_poly.pdbx_strand_id
1 'polypeptide(L)'
;MAQLLSALLPGLLKKVGESLSTEFSFICTIQQRHQKLHNLLLAINQVVSDAEEQAYKKPAVKSWIAQLKLAACDADDALDELRYEALRREALRHGHKITDDIGKRLQQIVDRIDELVLQMNQFRFSIHPSMPMDKRMQTHSFVDEQVVIGRKGDRKKIVQMLLVKEIMVIG
;
A
#
# COMPACT_ATOMS: atom_id res chain seq x y z
N MET A 1 -48.56 24.49 -6.43
CA MET A 1 -47.46 23.51 -6.47
C MET A 1 -46.16 24.01 -5.82
N ALA A 2 -45.78 25.30 -5.93
CA ALA A 2 -44.57 25.84 -5.29
C ALA A 2 -44.60 25.85 -3.74
N GLN A 3 -45.77 26.01 -3.11
CA GLN A 3 -45.89 26.10 -1.64
C GLN A 3 -45.57 24.80 -0.88
N LEU A 4 -45.78 23.63 -1.50
CA LEU A 4 -45.44 22.34 -0.88
C LEU A 4 -43.93 22.10 -0.87
N LEU A 5 -43.23 22.48 -1.95
CA LEU A 5 -41.78 22.41 -2.04
C LEU A 5 -41.10 23.37 -1.05
N SER A 6 -41.60 24.60 -0.90
CA SER A 6 -41.05 25.57 0.05
C SER A 6 -41.19 25.15 1.52
N ALA A 7 -42.21 24.36 1.85
CA ALA A 7 -42.39 23.83 3.19
C ALA A 7 -41.55 22.56 3.46
N LEU A 8 -41.31 21.74 2.44
CA LEU A 8 -40.59 20.47 2.56
C LEU A 8 -39.06 20.62 2.46
N LEU A 9 -38.57 21.53 1.62
CA LEU A 9 -37.13 21.76 1.41
C LEU A 9 -36.37 22.07 2.72
N PRO A 10 -36.84 22.96 3.60
CA PRO A 10 -36.15 23.26 4.86
C PRO A 10 -36.04 22.06 5.79
N GLY A 11 -37.08 21.20 5.83
CA GLY A 11 -37.08 19.98 6.63
C GLY A 11 -36.09 18.94 6.09
N LEU A 12 -36.00 18.80 4.76
CA LEU A 12 -34.99 17.96 4.13
C LEU A 12 -33.58 18.51 4.30
N LEU A 13 -33.36 19.81 4.15
CA LEU A 13 -32.06 20.45 4.36
C LEU A 13 -31.59 20.32 5.81
N LYS A 14 -32.49 20.50 6.78
CA LYS A 14 -32.18 20.28 8.20
C LYS A 14 -31.84 18.81 8.46
N LYS A 15 -32.64 17.87 7.94
CA LYS A 15 -32.40 16.44 8.10
C LYS A 15 -31.11 15.97 7.41
N VAL A 16 -30.79 16.53 6.24
CA VAL A 16 -29.53 16.29 5.52
C VAL A 16 -28.36 16.90 6.30
N GLY A 17 -28.49 18.12 6.82
CA GLY A 17 -27.47 18.76 7.65
C GLY A 17 -27.20 18.01 8.96
N GLU A 18 -28.24 17.52 9.63
CA GLU A 18 -28.12 16.66 10.83
C GLU A 18 -27.54 15.28 10.49
N SER A 19 -27.88 14.72 9.32
CA SER A 19 -27.35 13.44 8.84
C SER A 19 -25.89 13.55 8.35
N LEU A 20 -25.46 14.73 7.90
CA LEU A 20 -24.07 15.09 7.60
C LEU A 20 -23.34 15.43 8.91
N SER A 21 -23.37 14.50 9.87
CA SER A 21 -22.56 14.61 11.07
C SER A 21 -21.07 14.68 10.72
N THR A 22 -20.26 15.20 11.63
CA THR A 22 -18.80 15.28 11.44
C THR A 22 -18.18 13.91 11.17
N GLU A 23 -18.75 12.84 11.75
CA GLU A 23 -18.33 11.46 11.50
C GLU A 23 -18.65 11.00 10.07
N PHE A 24 -19.85 11.29 9.56
CA PHE A 24 -20.24 10.93 8.20
C PHE A 24 -19.43 11.73 7.17
N SER A 25 -19.27 13.04 7.37
CA SER A 25 -18.42 13.90 6.55
C SER A 25 -16.98 13.37 6.49
N PHE A 26 -16.44 12.96 7.64
CA PHE A 26 -15.10 12.39 7.73
C PHE A 26 -14.97 11.06 6.98
N ILE A 27 -15.92 10.13 7.14
CA ILE A 27 -15.93 8.86 6.40
C ILE A 27 -15.95 9.10 4.89
N CYS A 28 -16.81 10.01 4.41
CA CYS A 28 -16.84 10.38 2.98
C CYS A 28 -15.49 10.93 2.50
N THR A 29 -14.82 11.78 3.29
CA THR A 29 -13.52 12.35 2.91
C THR A 29 -12.43 11.27 2.82
N ILE A 30 -12.41 10.31 3.73
CA ILE A 30 -11.48 9.17 3.66
C ILE A 30 -11.77 8.29 2.45
N GLN A 31 -13.04 8.00 2.17
CA GLN A 31 -13.43 7.22 0.98
C GLN A 31 -12.96 7.88 -0.32
N GLN A 32 -13.10 9.20 -0.42
CA GLN A 32 -12.61 9.96 -1.58
C GLN A 32 -11.08 9.86 -1.71
N ARG A 33 -10.34 10.02 -0.61
CA ARG A 33 -8.87 9.87 -0.60
C ARG A 33 -8.44 8.46 -0.98
N HIS A 34 -9.11 7.44 -0.44
CA HIS A 34 -8.86 6.04 -0.78
C HIS A 34 -9.07 5.78 -2.27
N GLN A 35 -10.17 6.30 -2.85
CA GLN A 35 -10.43 6.15 -4.28
C GLN A 35 -9.39 6.89 -5.14
N LYS A 36 -8.98 8.09 -4.75
CA LYS A 36 -7.93 8.85 -5.44
C LYS A 36 -6.60 8.08 -5.39
N LEU A 37 -6.20 7.59 -4.21
CA LEU A 37 -5.00 6.78 -4.03
C LEU A 37 -5.01 5.55 -4.95
N HIS A 38 -6.11 4.80 -4.96
CA HIS A 38 -6.28 3.62 -5.81
C HIS A 38 -6.08 3.95 -7.30
N ASN A 39 -6.69 5.04 -7.79
CA ASN A 39 -6.57 5.44 -9.18
C ASN A 39 -5.14 5.86 -9.54
N LEU A 40 -4.44 6.57 -8.66
CA LEU A 40 -3.04 6.95 -8.85
C LEU A 40 -2.12 5.73 -8.90
N LEU A 41 -2.29 4.79 -7.97
CA LEU A 41 -1.53 3.54 -7.94
C LEU A 41 -1.77 2.70 -9.19
N LEU A 42 -3.01 2.66 -9.70
CA LEU A 42 -3.30 2.00 -10.98
C LEU A 42 -2.56 2.64 -12.15
N ALA A 43 -2.52 3.98 -12.23
CA ALA A 43 -1.80 4.68 -13.28
C ALA A 43 -0.29 4.40 -13.22
N ILE A 44 0.29 4.40 -12.01
CA ILE A 44 1.69 4.07 -11.78
C ILE A 44 2.00 2.62 -12.16
N ASN A 45 1.12 1.69 -11.80
CA ASN A 45 1.31 0.26 -12.06
C ASN A 45 1.40 -0.06 -13.57
N GLN A 46 0.81 0.77 -14.43
CA GLN A 46 0.90 0.62 -15.89
C GLN A 46 2.29 0.94 -16.47
N VAL A 47 3.13 1.66 -15.73
CA VAL A 47 4.44 2.14 -16.21
C VAL A 47 5.62 1.65 -15.38
N VAL A 48 5.38 1.04 -14.21
CA VAL A 48 6.42 0.66 -13.25
C VAL A 48 7.48 -0.26 -13.85
N SER A 49 7.09 -1.22 -14.70
CA SER A 49 8.05 -2.14 -15.33
C SER A 49 9.04 -1.39 -16.24
N ASP A 50 8.55 -0.50 -17.11
CA ASP A 50 9.41 0.32 -17.97
C ASP A 50 10.22 1.33 -17.15
N ALA A 51 9.64 1.88 -16.08
CA ALA A 51 10.38 2.74 -15.16
C ALA A 51 11.58 2.00 -14.53
N GLU A 52 11.40 0.75 -14.07
CA GLU A 52 12.47 -0.07 -13.49
C GLU A 52 13.57 -0.38 -14.52
N GLU A 53 13.22 -0.69 -15.77
CA GLU A 53 14.19 -0.87 -16.86
C GLU A 53 14.96 0.41 -17.17
N GLN A 54 14.29 1.57 -17.13
CA GLN A 54 14.93 2.85 -17.40
C GLN A 54 15.78 3.35 -16.22
N ALA A 55 15.53 2.88 -14.99
CA ALA A 55 16.25 3.29 -13.78
C ALA A 55 17.75 2.95 -13.82
N TYR A 56 18.16 1.94 -14.59
CA TYR A 56 19.58 1.62 -14.82
C TYR A 56 20.32 2.71 -15.59
N LYS A 57 19.61 3.40 -16.50
CA LYS A 57 20.21 4.37 -17.45
C LYS A 57 19.96 5.81 -17.01
N LYS A 58 18.86 6.08 -16.30
CA LYS A 58 18.42 7.43 -15.94
C LYS A 58 18.41 7.61 -14.41
N PRO A 59 19.39 8.33 -13.83
CA PRO A 59 19.44 8.59 -12.39
C PRO A 59 18.18 9.28 -11.85
N ALA A 60 17.57 10.16 -12.65
CA ALA A 60 16.31 10.82 -12.29
C ALA A 60 15.16 9.81 -12.09
N VAL A 61 15.03 8.82 -12.98
CA VAL A 61 14.03 7.74 -12.86
C VAL A 61 14.32 6.88 -11.63
N LYS A 62 15.59 6.57 -11.36
CA LYS A 62 15.99 5.83 -10.14
C LYS A 62 15.59 6.58 -8.85
N SER A 63 15.82 7.89 -8.80
CA SER A 63 15.40 8.74 -7.68
C SER A 63 13.87 8.76 -7.53
N TRP A 64 13.16 8.89 -8.64
CA TRP A 64 11.69 8.86 -8.66
C TRP A 64 11.13 7.53 -8.14
N ILE A 65 11.66 6.38 -8.56
CA ILE A 65 11.25 5.06 -8.05
C ILE A 65 11.52 4.94 -6.54
N ALA A 66 12.65 5.46 -6.05
CA ALA A 66 12.95 5.42 -4.63
C ALA A 66 11.93 6.24 -3.81
N GLN A 67 11.55 7.42 -4.30
CA GLN A 67 10.53 8.27 -3.67
C GLN A 67 9.14 7.62 -3.71
N LEU A 68 8.80 6.97 -4.82
CA LEU A 68 7.57 6.20 -4.97
C LEU A 68 7.50 5.04 -3.98
N LYS A 69 8.58 4.28 -3.80
CA LYS A 69 8.65 3.19 -2.82
C LYS A 69 8.41 3.69 -1.40
N LEU A 70 9.03 4.81 -1.02
CA LEU A 70 8.79 5.43 0.29
C LEU A 70 7.33 5.84 0.47
N ALA A 71 6.74 6.52 -0.52
CA ALA A 71 5.34 6.94 -0.45
C ALA A 71 4.37 5.76 -0.41
N ALA A 72 4.68 4.66 -1.11
CA ALA A 72 3.90 3.43 -1.07
C ALA A 72 3.96 2.74 0.30
N CYS A 73 5.14 2.70 0.94
CA CYS A 73 5.26 2.20 2.32
C CYS A 73 4.48 3.08 3.31
N ASP A 74 4.58 4.40 3.19
CA ASP A 74 3.82 5.34 4.03
C ASP A 74 2.30 5.12 3.87
N ALA A 75 1.84 4.82 2.64
CA ALA A 75 0.46 4.50 2.32
C ALA A 75 -0.02 3.19 2.97
N ASP A 76 0.79 2.13 2.87
CA ASP A 76 0.50 0.82 3.45
C ASP A 76 0.32 0.93 4.97
N ASP A 77 1.29 1.58 5.65
CA ASP A 77 1.24 1.84 7.09
C ASP A 77 -0.03 2.60 7.52
N ALA A 78 -0.40 3.65 6.77
CA ALA A 78 -1.57 4.46 7.07
C ALA A 78 -2.90 3.70 6.86
N LEU A 79 -2.95 2.81 5.85
CA LEU A 79 -4.12 1.97 5.59
C LEU A 79 -4.27 0.88 6.65
N ASP A 80 -3.18 0.28 7.10
CA ASP A 80 -3.18 -0.70 8.19
C ASP A 80 -3.62 -0.07 9.52
N GLU A 81 -3.13 1.15 9.82
CA GLU A 81 -3.56 1.92 10.99
C GLU A 81 -5.07 2.24 10.94
N LEU A 82 -5.56 2.68 9.78
CA LEU A 82 -6.99 2.94 9.55
C LEU A 82 -7.84 1.67 9.75
N ARG A 83 -7.36 0.52 9.24
CA ARG A 83 -8.02 -0.77 9.39
C ARG A 83 -8.05 -1.21 10.85
N TYR A 84 -6.94 -1.06 11.56
CA TYR A 84 -6.85 -1.38 12.98
C TYR A 84 -7.83 -0.53 13.80
N GLU A 85 -7.89 0.78 13.55
CA GLU A 85 -8.82 1.68 14.25
C GLU A 85 -10.29 1.36 13.93
N ALA A 86 -10.61 0.96 12.69
CA ALA A 86 -11.95 0.52 12.33
C ALA A 86 -12.38 -0.71 13.16
N LEU A 87 -11.53 -1.74 13.23
CA LEU A 87 -11.78 -2.95 14.02
C LEU A 87 -11.87 -2.64 15.52
N ARG A 88 -10.99 -1.76 16.02
CA ARG A 88 -10.95 -1.35 17.42
C ARG A 88 -12.25 -0.67 17.86
N ARG A 89 -12.84 0.19 17.01
CA ARG A 89 -14.11 0.86 17.31
C ARG A 89 -15.29 -0.10 17.34
N GLU A 90 -15.32 -1.07 16.43
CA GLU A 90 -16.32 -2.14 16.43
C GLU A 90 -16.26 -2.95 17.75
N ALA A 91 -15.06 -3.32 18.18
CA ALA A 91 -14.86 -4.13 19.38
C ALA A 91 -15.16 -3.38 20.69
N LEU A 92 -14.77 -2.12 20.81
CA LEU A 92 -14.84 -1.38 22.09
C LEU A 92 -16.16 -0.64 22.33
N ARG A 93 -17.06 -0.53 21.34
CA ARG A 93 -18.26 0.34 21.38
C ARG A 93 -17.97 1.73 21.93
N HIS A 94 -16.75 2.23 21.73
CA HIS A 94 -16.31 3.55 22.17
C HIS A 94 -16.28 4.46 20.95
N GLY A 95 -16.95 5.61 21.07
CA GLY A 95 -16.88 6.71 20.12
C GLY A 95 -15.52 7.38 20.18
N HIS A 96 -14.48 6.70 19.70
CA HIS A 96 -13.22 7.38 19.39
C HIS A 96 -13.31 7.87 17.95
N LYS A 97 -13.07 9.17 17.74
CA LYS A 97 -12.87 9.71 16.39
C LYS A 97 -11.72 8.92 15.78
N ILE A 98 -11.89 8.31 14.61
CA ILE A 98 -10.70 8.00 13.78
C ILE A 98 -9.99 9.34 13.73
N THR A 99 -8.80 9.35 14.27
CA THR A 99 -8.13 10.59 14.62
C THR A 99 -7.93 11.33 13.31
N ASP A 100 -8.33 12.60 13.31
CA ASP A 100 -8.12 13.54 12.21
C ASP A 100 -6.69 13.45 11.65
N ASP A 101 -5.75 13.02 12.49
CA ASP A 101 -4.35 12.70 12.21
C ASP A 101 -4.16 11.62 11.12
N ILE A 102 -4.84 10.46 11.19
CA ILE A 102 -4.76 9.42 10.14
C ILE A 102 -5.31 9.97 8.82
N GLY A 103 -6.42 10.72 8.89
CA GLY A 103 -7.02 11.37 7.73
C GLY A 103 -6.08 12.38 7.06
N LYS A 104 -5.39 13.21 7.86
CA LYS A 104 -4.39 14.19 7.41
C LYS A 104 -3.16 13.51 6.82
N ARG A 105 -2.65 12.46 7.48
CA ARG A 105 -1.51 11.67 6.98
C ARG A 105 -1.83 11.03 5.64
N LEU A 106 -3.02 10.43 5.49
CA LEU A 106 -3.48 9.86 4.22
C LEU A 106 -3.60 10.92 3.13
N GLN A 107 -4.04 12.14 3.46
CA GLN A 107 -4.08 13.25 2.51
C GLN A 107 -2.67 13.61 2.00
N GLN A 108 -1.70 13.76 2.91
CA GLN A 108 -0.30 14.05 2.54
C GLN A 108 0.30 12.97 1.64
N ILE A 109 0.00 11.70 1.92
CA ILE A 109 0.43 10.56 1.10
C ILE A 109 -0.17 10.65 -0.30
N VAL A 110 -1.47 10.90 -0.39
CA VAL A 110 -2.17 11.06 -1.68
C VAL A 110 -1.58 12.20 -2.49
N ASP A 111 -1.32 13.34 -1.87
CA ASP A 111 -0.76 14.52 -2.55
C ASP A 111 0.67 14.25 -3.04
N ARG A 112 1.49 13.58 -2.23
CA ARG A 112 2.85 13.18 -2.62
C ARG A 112 2.86 12.18 -3.78
N ILE A 113 1.94 11.21 -3.79
CA ILE A 113 1.82 10.26 -4.91
C ILE A 113 1.30 10.98 -6.17
N ASP A 114 0.38 11.93 -6.02
CA ASP A 114 -0.12 12.76 -7.13
C ASP A 114 1.02 13.56 -7.78
N GLU A 115 1.89 14.19 -6.98
CA GLU A 115 3.11 14.86 -7.46
C GLU A 115 4.04 13.90 -8.22
N LEU A 116 4.22 12.68 -7.73
CA LEU A 116 5.02 11.67 -8.42
C LEU A 116 4.39 11.28 -9.76
N VAL A 117 3.07 11.18 -9.85
CA VAL A 117 2.35 10.95 -11.12
C VAL A 117 2.51 12.13 -12.08
N LEU A 118 2.54 13.36 -11.58
CA LEU A 118 2.83 14.52 -12.43
C LEU A 118 4.26 14.49 -12.97
N GLN A 119 5.25 14.12 -12.15
CA GLN A 119 6.64 13.94 -12.57
C GLN A 119 6.80 12.81 -13.58
N MET A 120 6.04 11.72 -13.40
CA MET A 120 6.01 10.54 -14.28
C MET A 120 5.85 10.91 -15.76
N ASN A 121 5.01 11.93 -16.05
CA ASN A 121 4.74 12.39 -17.41
C ASN A 121 5.99 12.92 -18.14
N GLN A 122 7.04 13.31 -17.42
CA GLN A 122 8.28 13.82 -18.01
C GLN A 122 9.20 12.71 -18.50
N PHE A 123 9.09 11.50 -17.94
CA PHE A 123 10.00 10.40 -18.23
C PHE A 123 9.65 9.62 -19.50
N ARG A 124 8.47 9.89 -20.09
CA ARG A 124 7.96 9.25 -21.31
C ARG A 124 7.99 7.72 -21.22
N PHE A 125 7.43 7.19 -20.14
CA PHE A 125 7.31 5.75 -19.97
C PHE A 125 6.35 5.15 -21.00
N SER A 126 6.65 3.94 -21.41
CA SER A 126 5.76 3.11 -22.22
C SER A 126 4.75 2.42 -21.31
N ILE A 127 3.47 2.53 -21.69
CA ILE A 127 2.38 1.86 -21.00
C ILE A 127 2.45 0.39 -21.38
N HIS A 128 2.73 -0.47 -20.39
CA HIS A 128 2.58 -1.90 -20.54
C HIS A 128 1.30 -2.32 -19.82
N PRO A 129 0.38 -3.08 -20.48
CA PRO A 129 -0.71 -3.72 -19.77
C PRO A 129 -0.10 -4.54 -18.63
N SER A 130 -0.60 -4.38 -17.40
CA SER A 130 0.00 -5.00 -16.21
C SER A 130 0.30 -6.47 -16.51
N MET A 131 1.59 -6.82 -16.56
CA MET A 131 1.93 -8.23 -16.65
C MET A 131 1.35 -8.93 -15.40
N PRO A 132 0.81 -10.15 -15.53
CA PRO A 132 0.51 -10.96 -14.37
C PRO A 132 1.79 -11.00 -13.54
N MET A 133 1.69 -10.68 -12.24
CA MET A 133 2.76 -10.83 -11.24
C MET A 133 3.63 -12.02 -11.63
N ASP A 134 4.83 -11.74 -12.16
CA ASP A 134 5.71 -12.78 -12.65
C ASP A 134 5.95 -13.70 -11.45
N LYS A 135 5.47 -14.95 -11.55
CA LYS A 135 5.55 -15.89 -10.44
C LYS A 135 7.04 -16.06 -10.16
N ARG A 136 7.52 -15.37 -9.13
CA ARG A 136 8.87 -15.46 -8.59
C ARG A 136 9.36 -16.89 -8.78
N MET A 137 10.43 -17.08 -9.53
CA MET A 137 10.95 -18.41 -9.86
C MET A 137 11.03 -19.22 -8.56
N GLN A 138 10.13 -20.19 -8.42
CA GLN A 138 9.98 -20.90 -7.17
C GLN A 138 11.16 -21.85 -7.04
N THR A 139 11.89 -21.73 -5.95
CA THR A 139 12.86 -22.74 -5.55
C THR A 139 12.10 -23.82 -4.79
N HIS A 140 12.16 -25.06 -5.28
CA HIS A 140 11.65 -26.21 -4.53
C HIS A 140 12.77 -26.85 -3.69
N SER A 141 12.40 -27.47 -2.57
CA SER A 141 13.31 -28.20 -1.69
C SER A 141 13.61 -29.62 -2.16
N PHE A 142 12.91 -30.11 -3.19
CA PHE A 142 13.16 -31.43 -3.75
C PHE A 142 14.48 -31.43 -4.52
N VAL A 143 15.34 -32.39 -4.21
CA VAL A 143 16.64 -32.58 -4.85
C VAL A 143 16.75 -34.03 -5.26
N ASP A 144 17.05 -34.28 -6.53
CA ASP A 144 17.45 -35.60 -6.99
C ASP A 144 18.92 -35.85 -6.58
N GLU A 145 19.11 -36.69 -5.57
CA GLU A 145 20.44 -37.01 -5.04
C GLU A 145 21.35 -37.70 -6.06
N GLN A 146 20.79 -38.32 -7.11
CA GLN A 146 21.58 -39.01 -8.14
C GLN A 146 22.32 -38.02 -9.05
N VAL A 147 21.80 -36.80 -9.19
CA VAL A 147 22.38 -35.73 -10.04
C VAL A 147 23.43 -34.90 -9.27
N VAL A 148 23.46 -35.00 -7.95
CA VAL A 148 24.35 -34.19 -7.10
C VAL A 148 25.73 -34.84 -6.96
N ILE A 149 26.70 -34.35 -7.73
CA ILE A 149 28.10 -34.82 -7.71
C ILE A 149 28.99 -33.83 -6.92
N GLY A 150 30.00 -34.34 -6.21
CA GLY A 150 31.08 -33.53 -5.61
C GLY A 150 30.78 -32.88 -4.24
N ARG A 151 29.51 -32.84 -3.78
CA ARG A 151 29.14 -32.16 -2.51
C ARG A 151 29.24 -33.01 -1.23
N LYS A 152 29.82 -34.21 -1.28
CA LYS A 152 29.91 -35.12 -0.11
C LYS A 152 30.73 -34.51 1.04
N GLY A 153 31.79 -33.76 0.74
CA GLY A 153 32.62 -33.09 1.75
C GLY A 153 31.89 -31.93 2.44
N ASP A 154 31.28 -31.05 1.65
CA ASP A 154 30.52 -29.90 2.15
C ASP A 154 29.33 -30.33 3.02
N ARG A 155 28.64 -31.41 2.62
CA ARG A 155 27.57 -32.01 3.42
C ARG A 155 28.06 -32.39 4.82
N LYS A 156 29.21 -33.08 4.93
CA LYS A 156 29.79 -33.46 6.23
C LYS A 156 30.13 -32.23 7.07
N LYS A 157 30.72 -31.20 6.45
CA LYS A 157 31.08 -29.96 7.12
C LYS A 157 29.85 -29.20 7.65
N ILE A 158 28.80 -29.08 6.85
CA ILE A 158 27.54 -28.43 7.26
C ILE A 158 26.86 -29.21 8.38
N VAL A 159 26.76 -30.54 8.26
CA VAL A 159 26.20 -31.40 9.32
C VAL A 159 26.99 -31.23 10.62
N GLN A 160 28.32 -31.20 10.56
CA GLN A 160 29.16 -30.94 11.73
C GLN A 160 28.90 -29.54 12.31
N MET A 161 28.78 -28.49 11.49
CA MET A 161 28.45 -27.14 11.97
C MET A 161 27.06 -27.05 12.64
N LEU A 162 26.08 -27.83 12.17
CA LEU A 162 24.75 -27.87 12.76
C LEU A 162 24.72 -28.65 14.08
N LEU A 163 25.46 -29.76 14.16
CA LEU A 163 25.56 -30.57 15.38
C LEU A 163 26.40 -29.89 16.48
N VAL A 164 27.34 -29.02 16.11
CA VAL A 164 28.16 -28.25 17.07
C VAL A 164 27.40 -27.02 17.60
N LYS A 165 26.15 -26.79 17.16
CA LYS A 165 25.31 -25.65 17.59
C LYS A 165 24.29 -25.98 18.68
N GLU A 166 24.42 -27.12 19.35
CA GLU A 166 23.87 -27.33 20.68
C GLU A 166 24.99 -27.22 21.71
N ILE A 167 24.74 -26.50 22.81
CA ILE A 167 25.67 -26.11 23.89
C ILE A 167 26.38 -24.77 23.66
N MET A 168 25.60 -23.69 23.76
CA MET A 168 25.99 -22.54 24.58
C MET A 168 24.73 -21.92 25.20
N VAL A 169 23.98 -22.73 25.97
CA VAL A 169 23.17 -22.18 27.05
C VAL A 169 24.14 -22.01 28.22
N ILE A 170 24.69 -20.81 28.35
CA ILE A 170 25.33 -20.31 29.56
C ILE A 170 24.45 -19.10 29.89
N GLY A 171 23.52 -19.23 30.82
CA GLY A 171 23.80 -19.07 32.25
C GLY A 171 23.22 -17.72 32.64
#